data_AF-A0A553RKT6-F1
#
_entry.id   AF-A0A553RKT6-F1
#
_cell.length_a   1.000
_cell.length_b   1.000
_cell.length_c   1.000
_cell.angle_alpha   90.00
_cell.angle_beta   90.00
_cell.angle_gamma   90.00
#
_symmetry.space_group_name_H-M   'P 1'
#
loop_
_entity.id
_entity.type
_entity.pdbx_description
1 polymer ?
#
loop_
_entity_poly.entity_id
_entity_poly.type
_entity_poly.pdbx_seq_one_letter_code
_entity_poly.pdbx_strand_id
1 'polypeptide(L)'
;MHRRGVGAGAIAKKKLAEAKYKERGTVLAEDQIVQMSKQLETFKTHLEEFASKHKQEIRKNSQFRVQFQEMCATIGVDPLASGKGFWSEMLGVGDFYYELGVQIIEVCFALKHRNGGLITLEELHHRVLKGRGKFAQDVSQDDLVRAIKKLKAMGNGFGMIPVGGSYLVQSVPAELNMDHTVVLQLAEKKGYVTVSEIRNSLKWERERTCHVLDHLLKEGLAWLDTQAPEEAQYWLPALFSELLSQDVTPEEASQMTP
;
A
#
# COMPACT_ATOMS: atom_id res chain seq x y z
N MET A 1 -67.91 -25.39 -1.76
CA MET A 1 -66.71 -25.70 -0.94
C MET A 1 -66.35 -24.49 -0.09
N HIS A 2 -66.85 -24.41 1.15
CA HIS A 2 -66.59 -23.27 2.03
C HIS A 2 -65.23 -23.43 2.73
N ARG A 3 -64.26 -22.58 2.37
CA ARG A 3 -63.03 -22.38 3.13
C ARG A 3 -63.41 -21.89 4.54
N ARG A 4 -63.26 -22.73 5.57
CA ARG A 4 -63.33 -22.28 6.97
C ARG A 4 -62.13 -21.35 7.21
N GLY A 5 -62.42 -20.07 7.40
CA GLY A 5 -61.43 -19.05 7.73
C GLY A 5 -60.72 -19.39 9.03
N VAL A 6 -59.41 -19.18 9.04
CA VAL A 6 -58.54 -19.40 10.21
C VAL A 6 -59.08 -18.59 11.39
N GLY A 7 -59.47 -19.26 12.49
CA GLY A 7 -60.08 -18.60 13.63
C GLY A 7 -59.15 -17.57 14.29
N ALA A 8 -59.71 -16.47 14.81
CA ALA A 8 -58.96 -15.38 15.43
C ALA A 8 -57.97 -15.83 16.52
N GLY A 9 -58.30 -16.91 17.26
CA GLY A 9 -57.40 -17.52 18.24
C GLY A 9 -56.15 -18.18 17.63
N ALA A 10 -56.25 -18.75 16.42
CA ALA A 10 -55.09 -19.30 15.71
C ALA A 10 -54.14 -18.19 15.23
N ILE A 11 -54.69 -17.03 14.82
CA ILE A 11 -53.91 -15.85 14.42
C ILE A 11 -53.19 -15.23 15.63
N ALA A 12 -53.88 -15.10 16.77
CA ALA A 12 -53.29 -14.61 18.01
C ALA A 12 -52.16 -15.53 18.52
N LYS A 13 -52.38 -16.86 18.49
CA LYS A 13 -51.38 -17.84 18.89
C LYS A 13 -50.17 -17.85 17.95
N LYS A 14 -50.37 -17.64 16.64
CA LYS A 14 -49.29 -17.50 15.65
C LYS A 14 -48.47 -16.22 15.90
N LYS A 15 -49.11 -15.07 16.11
CA LYS A 15 -48.41 -13.80 16.45
C LYS A 15 -47.60 -13.91 17.73
N LEU A 16 -48.14 -14.56 18.76
CA LEU A 16 -47.46 -14.75 20.04
C LEU A 16 -46.27 -15.71 19.92
N ALA A 17 -46.37 -16.73 19.06
CA ALA A 17 -45.25 -17.59 18.73
C ALA A 17 -44.15 -16.84 17.95
N GLU A 18 -44.51 -16.06 16.91
CA GLU A 18 -43.57 -15.21 16.16
C GLU A 18 -42.83 -14.22 17.07
N ALA A 19 -43.54 -13.57 18.00
CA ALA A 19 -42.92 -12.68 18.99
C ALA A 19 -41.90 -13.42 19.88
N LYS A 20 -42.25 -14.61 20.39
CA LYS A 20 -41.33 -15.44 21.19
C LYS A 20 -40.13 -15.95 20.40
N TYR A 21 -40.31 -16.29 19.11
CA TYR A 21 -39.19 -16.68 18.25
C TYR A 21 -38.26 -15.50 17.98
N LYS A 22 -38.81 -14.29 17.78
CA LYS A 22 -38.01 -13.08 17.60
C LYS A 22 -37.21 -12.74 18.86
N GLU A 23 -37.83 -12.80 20.02
CA GLU A 23 -37.18 -12.57 21.33
C GLU A 23 -36.10 -13.62 21.62
N ARG A 24 -36.36 -14.91 21.36
CA ARG A 24 -35.30 -15.94 21.47
C ARG A 24 -34.19 -15.75 20.44
N GLY A 25 -34.52 -15.26 19.24
CA GLY A 25 -33.55 -14.92 18.21
C GLY A 25 -32.63 -13.78 18.62
N THR A 26 -33.16 -12.75 19.29
CA THR A 26 -32.34 -11.63 19.81
C THR A 26 -31.44 -12.09 20.96
N VAL A 27 -31.96 -12.90 21.91
CA VAL A 27 -31.14 -13.44 23.00
C VAL A 27 -30.02 -14.34 22.46
N LEU A 28 -30.30 -15.20 21.48
CA LEU A 28 -29.27 -16.05 20.86
C LEU A 28 -28.18 -15.23 20.15
N ALA A 29 -28.56 -14.12 19.51
CA ALA A 29 -27.61 -13.21 18.88
C ALA A 29 -26.75 -12.48 19.92
N GLU A 30 -27.35 -12.03 21.03
CA GLU A 30 -26.64 -11.43 22.15
C GLU A 30 -25.65 -12.42 22.78
N ASP A 31 -26.07 -13.66 23.04
CA ASP A 31 -25.21 -14.72 23.56
C ASP A 31 -24.03 -15.01 22.62
N GLN A 32 -24.27 -15.04 21.30
CA GLN A 32 -23.22 -15.20 20.30
C GLN A 32 -22.22 -14.03 20.33
N ILE A 33 -22.69 -12.78 20.43
CA ILE A 33 -21.81 -11.61 20.50
C ILE A 33 -20.94 -11.64 21.77
N VAL A 34 -21.53 -12.01 22.91
CA VAL A 34 -20.79 -12.15 24.18
C VAL A 34 -19.74 -13.25 24.07
N GLN A 35 -20.11 -14.39 23.49
CA GLN A 35 -19.18 -15.51 23.28
C GLN A 35 -18.03 -15.13 22.33
N MET A 36 -18.33 -14.45 21.22
CA MET A 36 -17.32 -13.95 20.27
C MET A 36 -16.38 -12.95 20.93
N SER A 37 -16.91 -12.03 21.73
CA SER A 37 -16.10 -11.03 22.46
C SER A 37 -15.12 -11.70 23.42
N LYS A 38 -15.56 -12.74 24.15
CA LYS A 38 -14.70 -13.52 25.03
C LYS A 38 -13.62 -14.29 24.26
N GLN A 39 -13.96 -14.83 23.09
CA GLN A 39 -12.99 -15.50 22.22
C GLN A 39 -11.94 -14.52 21.68
N LEU A 40 -12.34 -13.32 21.26
CA LEU A 40 -11.42 -12.27 20.82
C LEU A 40 -10.46 -11.85 21.93
N GLU A 41 -10.95 -11.70 23.16
CA GLU A 41 -10.10 -11.35 24.31
C GLU A 41 -9.10 -12.46 24.65
N THR A 42 -9.56 -13.71 24.69
CA THR A 42 -8.68 -14.88 24.88
C THR A 42 -7.65 -14.99 23.77
N PHE A 43 -8.02 -14.69 22.54
CA PHE A 43 -7.10 -14.74 21.41
C PHE A 43 -6.07 -13.61 21.50
N LYS A 44 -6.50 -12.40 21.86
CA LYS A 44 -5.62 -11.26 22.10
C LYS A 44 -4.54 -11.62 23.10
N THR A 45 -4.90 -12.17 24.26
CA THR A 45 -3.92 -12.58 25.29
C THR A 45 -2.92 -13.62 24.77
N HIS A 46 -3.37 -14.60 23.97
CA HIS A 46 -2.45 -15.58 23.36
C HIS A 46 -1.53 -14.95 22.31
N LEU A 47 -2.03 -14.01 21.51
CA LEU A 47 -1.22 -13.33 20.50
C LEU A 47 -0.19 -12.41 21.19
N GLU A 48 -0.56 -11.80 22.33
CA GLU A 48 0.34 -11.00 23.16
C GLU A 48 1.46 -11.87 23.77
N GLU A 49 1.12 -13.05 24.30
CA GLU A 49 2.09 -14.01 24.82
C GLU A 49 3.03 -14.51 23.70
N PHE A 50 2.46 -14.89 22.55
CA PHE A 50 3.22 -15.32 21.37
C PHE A 50 4.21 -14.23 20.92
N ALA A 51 3.72 -13.00 20.77
CA ALA A 51 4.53 -11.84 20.42
C ALA A 51 5.69 -11.64 21.42
N SER A 52 5.42 -11.69 22.72
CA SER A 52 6.44 -11.51 23.75
C SER A 52 7.53 -12.59 23.68
N LYS A 53 7.14 -13.85 23.46
CA LYS A 53 8.04 -15.00 23.37
C LYS A 53 8.90 -14.97 22.10
N HIS A 54 8.31 -14.53 20.99
CA HIS A 54 8.96 -14.54 19.67
C HIS A 54 9.46 -13.15 19.23
N LYS A 55 9.55 -12.18 20.15
CA LYS A 55 9.93 -10.78 19.87
C LYS A 55 11.20 -10.65 19.02
N GLN A 56 12.25 -11.42 19.33
CA GLN A 56 13.52 -11.35 18.61
C GLN A 56 13.43 -11.95 17.21
N GLU A 57 12.61 -12.99 17.03
CA GLU A 57 12.39 -13.62 15.73
C GLU A 57 11.60 -12.67 14.82
N ILE A 58 10.56 -12.02 15.33
CA ILE A 58 9.77 -11.00 14.60
C ILE A 58 10.68 -9.84 14.13
N ARG A 59 11.67 -9.46 14.96
CA ARG A 59 12.60 -8.37 14.63
C ARG A 59 13.70 -8.76 13.64
N LYS A 60 14.19 -10.00 13.67
CA LYS A 60 15.34 -10.44 12.88
C LYS A 60 14.95 -11.10 11.56
N ASN A 61 13.83 -11.80 11.51
CA ASN A 61 13.40 -12.56 10.35
C ASN A 61 12.24 -11.86 9.65
N SER A 62 12.50 -11.33 8.46
CA SER A 62 11.50 -10.64 7.63
C SER A 62 10.31 -11.54 7.28
N GLN A 63 10.54 -12.81 6.89
CA GLN A 63 9.46 -13.75 6.56
C GLN A 63 8.55 -14.03 7.76
N PHE A 64 9.13 -14.22 8.94
CA PHE A 64 8.35 -14.46 10.15
C PHE A 64 7.54 -13.22 10.57
N ARG A 65 8.11 -12.02 10.36
CA ARG A 65 7.40 -10.75 10.58
C ARG A 65 6.14 -10.64 9.70
N VAL A 66 6.25 -11.00 8.42
CA VAL A 66 5.10 -11.00 7.49
C VAL A 66 4.01 -11.96 7.98
N GLN A 67 4.36 -13.20 8.33
CA GLN A 67 3.40 -14.19 8.83
C GLN A 67 2.70 -13.74 10.12
N PHE A 68 3.45 -13.15 11.05
CA PHE A 68 2.90 -12.59 12.28
C PHE A 68 1.87 -11.48 11.99
N GLN A 69 2.14 -10.64 10.99
CA GLN A 69 1.25 -9.55 10.63
C GLN A 69 0.02 -10.01 9.85
N GLU A 70 0.14 -11.01 8.99
CA GLU A 70 -1.01 -11.65 8.35
C GLU A 70 -1.97 -12.21 9.39
N MET A 71 -1.43 -12.88 10.42
CA MET A 71 -2.22 -13.36 11.55
C MET A 71 -2.95 -12.23 12.27
N CYS A 72 -2.26 -11.12 12.56
CA CYS A 72 -2.88 -9.94 13.18
C CYS A 72 -4.02 -9.38 12.31
N ALA A 73 -3.79 -9.27 10.99
CA ALA A 73 -4.75 -8.72 10.04
C ALA A 73 -6.01 -9.59 9.90
N THR A 74 -5.90 -10.92 9.94
CA THR A 74 -7.06 -11.85 9.90
C THR A 74 -8.07 -11.58 11.02
N ILE A 75 -7.60 -11.04 12.15
CA ILE A 75 -8.42 -10.78 13.33
C ILE A 75 -8.89 -9.32 13.39
N GLY A 76 -8.38 -8.46 12.50
CA GLY A 76 -8.63 -7.03 12.53
C GLY A 76 -7.77 -6.28 13.54
N VAL A 77 -6.65 -6.86 13.97
CA VAL A 77 -5.65 -6.19 14.81
C VAL A 77 -4.55 -5.64 13.91
N ASP A 78 -4.29 -4.34 13.98
CA ASP A 78 -3.16 -3.71 13.31
C ASP A 78 -2.05 -3.42 14.35
N PRO A 79 -0.93 -4.18 14.33
CA PRO A 79 0.16 -3.99 15.29
C PRO A 79 0.87 -2.64 15.14
N LEU A 80 0.58 -1.89 14.07
CA LEU A 80 1.16 -0.59 13.74
C LEU A 80 0.14 0.57 13.84
N ALA A 81 -1.04 0.33 14.41
CA ALA A 81 -2.08 1.37 14.51
C ALA A 81 -1.71 2.50 15.48
N SER A 82 -0.95 2.21 16.54
CA SER A 82 -0.60 3.20 17.56
C SER A 82 0.79 2.96 18.15
N GLY A 83 1.59 4.03 18.23
CA GLY A 83 2.88 4.02 18.93
C GLY A 83 2.75 3.81 20.45
N LYS A 84 1.56 4.08 21.02
CA LYS A 84 1.18 3.73 22.41
C LYS A 84 0.36 2.43 22.49
N GLY A 85 0.24 1.70 21.39
CA GLY A 85 -0.42 0.40 21.39
C GLY A 85 0.47 -0.64 22.04
N PHE A 86 -0.15 -1.63 22.70
CA PHE A 86 0.54 -2.77 23.31
C PHE A 86 1.64 -3.35 22.39
N TRP A 87 1.33 -3.50 21.10
CA TRP A 87 2.24 -4.06 20.11
C TRP A 87 3.48 -3.20 19.86
N SER A 88 3.34 -1.88 19.79
CA SER A 88 4.47 -0.98 19.58
C SER A 88 5.40 -0.99 20.80
N GLU A 89 4.85 -0.90 22.00
CA GLU A 89 5.64 -0.86 23.25
C GLU A 89 6.28 -2.21 23.58
N MET A 90 5.53 -3.32 23.43
CA MET A 90 6.01 -4.66 23.76
C MET A 90 6.99 -5.19 22.71
N LEU A 91 6.71 -5.01 21.41
CA LEU A 91 7.52 -5.59 20.33
C LEU A 91 8.52 -4.62 19.71
N GLY A 92 8.35 -3.31 19.86
CA GLY A 92 9.09 -2.29 19.11
C GLY A 92 8.91 -2.39 17.60
N VAL A 93 7.79 -2.97 17.15
CA VAL A 93 7.44 -3.01 15.72
C VAL A 93 7.12 -1.62 15.21
N GLY A 94 6.50 -0.76 16.02
CA GLY A 94 6.24 0.63 15.66
C GLY A 94 7.52 1.38 15.30
N ASP A 95 8.51 1.37 16.20
CA ASP A 95 9.81 2.01 15.99
C ASP A 95 10.49 1.56 14.70
N PHE A 96 10.47 0.25 14.40
CA PHE A 96 11.01 -0.28 13.15
C PHE A 96 10.35 0.31 11.91
N TYR A 97 9.00 0.40 11.88
CA TYR A 97 8.29 0.96 10.72
C TYR A 97 8.39 2.48 10.64
N TYR A 98 8.52 3.18 11.77
CA TYR A 98 8.77 4.62 11.78
C TYR A 98 10.17 4.92 11.24
N GLU A 99 11.19 4.20 11.68
CA GLU A 99 12.55 4.30 11.15
C GLU A 99 12.59 3.96 9.64
N LEU A 100 11.91 2.88 9.24
CA LEU A 100 11.80 2.51 7.83
C LEU A 100 11.07 3.59 7.02
N GLY A 101 10.03 4.22 7.58
CA GLY A 101 9.34 5.35 6.96
C GLY A 101 10.26 6.55 6.72
N VAL A 102 11.12 6.88 7.67
CA VAL A 102 12.13 7.95 7.52
C VAL A 102 13.12 7.61 6.40
N GLN A 103 13.64 6.39 6.37
CA GLN A 103 14.56 5.94 5.31
C GLN A 103 13.92 5.98 3.92
N ILE A 104 12.64 5.59 3.81
CA ILE A 104 11.89 5.72 2.56
C ILE A 104 11.80 7.18 2.12
N ILE A 105 11.49 8.09 3.05
CA ILE A 105 11.42 9.53 2.76
C ILE A 105 12.78 10.05 2.27
N GLU A 106 13.88 9.69 2.95
CA GLU A 106 15.23 10.10 2.59
C GLU A 106 15.62 9.65 1.17
N VAL A 107 15.39 8.37 0.85
CA VAL A 107 15.67 7.82 -0.49
C VAL A 107 14.84 8.51 -1.56
N CYS A 108 13.53 8.67 -1.32
CA CYS A 108 12.64 9.34 -2.26
C CYS A 108 13.02 10.82 -2.46
N PHE A 109 13.40 11.52 -1.40
CA PHE A 109 13.82 12.92 -1.47
C PHE A 109 15.14 13.07 -2.24
N ALA A 110 16.11 12.20 -1.98
CA ALA A 110 17.40 12.21 -2.67
C ALA A 110 17.26 12.00 -4.19
N LEU A 111 16.27 11.21 -4.63
CA LEU A 111 16.10 10.86 -6.05
C LEU A 111 15.08 11.71 -6.80
N LYS A 112 14.29 12.51 -6.08
CA LYS A 112 13.24 13.34 -6.67
C LYS A 112 13.72 14.16 -7.86
N HIS A 113 14.92 14.73 -7.80
CA HIS A 113 15.47 15.54 -8.89
C HIS A 113 15.74 14.75 -10.18
N ARG A 114 15.89 13.42 -10.10
CA ARG A 114 16.17 12.54 -11.24
C ARG A 114 14.90 11.88 -11.80
N ASN A 115 13.97 11.49 -10.91
CA ASN A 115 12.82 10.67 -11.28
C ASN A 115 11.46 11.34 -11.06
N GLY A 116 11.44 12.62 -10.70
CA GLY A 116 10.22 13.40 -10.51
C GLY A 116 9.37 12.98 -9.31
N GLY A 117 9.86 12.06 -8.46
CA GLY A 117 9.11 11.54 -7.31
C GLY A 117 8.35 10.24 -7.58
N LEU A 118 8.72 9.50 -8.64
CA LEU A 118 8.31 8.11 -8.85
C LEU A 118 9.51 7.18 -8.75
N ILE A 119 9.36 6.04 -8.09
CA ILE A 119 10.40 5.01 -7.95
C ILE A 119 9.76 3.63 -7.92
N THR A 120 10.39 2.61 -8.51
CA THR A 120 9.88 1.23 -8.38
C THR A 120 10.05 0.74 -6.95
N LEU A 121 9.14 -0.14 -6.50
CA LEU A 121 9.27 -0.78 -5.18
C LEU A 121 10.58 -1.57 -5.05
N GLU A 122 11.04 -2.16 -6.15
CA GLU A 122 12.31 -2.90 -6.22
C GLU A 122 13.52 -1.97 -6.03
N GLU A 123 13.57 -0.83 -6.73
CA GLU A 123 14.65 0.14 -6.55
C GLU A 123 14.64 0.74 -5.15
N LEU A 124 13.46 1.11 -4.64
CA LEU A 124 13.32 1.61 -3.27
C LEU A 124 13.85 0.59 -2.26
N HIS A 125 13.52 -0.69 -2.43
CA HIS A 125 14.00 -1.78 -1.59
C HIS A 125 15.52 -1.91 -1.63
N HIS A 126 16.09 -1.95 -2.84
CA HIS A 126 17.53 -2.01 -3.01
C HIS A 126 18.25 -0.85 -2.32
N ARG A 127 17.76 0.38 -2.49
CA ARG A 127 18.39 1.58 -1.94
C ARG A 127 18.24 1.69 -0.42
N VAL A 128 17.09 1.32 0.13
CA VAL A 128 16.89 1.25 1.58
C VAL A 128 17.84 0.23 2.20
N LEU A 129 18.02 -0.95 1.57
CA LEU A 129 18.99 -1.94 2.06
C LEU A 129 20.44 -1.45 1.94
N LYS A 130 20.80 -0.73 0.88
CA LYS A 130 22.14 -0.15 0.71
C LYS A 130 22.45 0.93 1.75
N GLY A 131 21.47 1.77 2.11
CA GLY A 131 21.61 2.79 3.14
C GLY A 131 21.64 2.23 4.57
N ARG A 132 21.25 0.97 4.76
CA ARG A 132 21.25 0.29 6.05
C ARG A 132 22.64 -0.26 6.39
N GLY A 133 23.06 -0.07 7.64
CA GLY A 133 24.31 -0.60 8.15
C GLY A 133 24.31 -2.12 8.31
N LYS A 134 25.51 -2.71 8.49
CA LYS A 134 25.73 -4.16 8.65
C LYS A 134 24.92 -4.83 9.78
N PHE A 135 24.48 -4.04 10.76
CA PHE A 135 23.70 -4.52 11.92
C PHE A 135 22.21 -4.15 11.85
N ALA A 136 21.76 -3.57 10.74
CA ALA A 136 20.36 -3.23 10.55
C ALA A 136 19.50 -4.50 10.43
N GLN A 137 18.25 -4.40 10.87
CA GLN A 137 17.26 -5.46 10.66
C GLN A 137 16.99 -5.65 9.18
N ASP A 138 16.76 -6.90 8.78
CA ASP A 138 16.32 -7.26 7.44
C ASP A 138 14.95 -6.64 7.12
N VAL A 139 14.77 -6.26 5.86
CA VAL A 139 13.58 -5.55 5.35
C VAL A 139 13.08 -6.30 4.12
N SER A 140 11.81 -6.67 4.12
CA SER A 140 11.13 -7.20 2.95
C SER A 140 10.42 -6.09 2.15
N GLN A 141 9.99 -6.39 0.93
CA GLN A 141 9.13 -5.48 0.18
C GLN A 141 7.77 -5.24 0.87
N ASP A 142 7.22 -6.25 1.58
CA ASP A 142 6.00 -6.09 2.37
C ASP A 142 6.18 -5.06 3.49
N ASP A 143 7.38 -5.03 4.10
CA ASP A 143 7.71 -4.02 5.11
C ASP A 143 7.65 -2.60 4.54
N LEU A 144 8.17 -2.40 3.33
CA LEU A 144 8.10 -1.10 2.64
C LEU A 144 6.67 -0.71 2.33
N VAL A 145 5.88 -1.64 1.77
CA VAL A 145 4.46 -1.40 1.45
C VAL A 145 3.69 -0.96 2.69
N ARG A 146 3.96 -1.59 3.84
CA ARG A 146 3.32 -1.21 5.12
C ARG A 146 3.79 0.14 5.62
N ALA A 147 5.09 0.43 5.58
CA ALA A 147 5.62 1.75 5.94
C ALA A 147 4.99 2.85 5.06
N ILE A 148 4.91 2.65 3.75
CA ILE A 148 4.31 3.61 2.80
C ILE A 148 2.82 3.83 3.10
N LYS A 149 2.06 2.75 3.40
CA LYS A 149 0.66 2.87 3.83
C LYS A 149 0.50 3.72 5.08
N LYS A 150 1.47 3.69 6.01
CA LYS A 150 1.49 4.54 7.19
C LYS A 150 1.88 5.98 6.87
N LEU A 151 2.85 6.20 5.97
CA LEU A 151 3.20 7.54 5.48
C LEU A 151 2.02 8.24 4.81
N LYS A 152 1.18 7.50 4.09
CA LYS A 152 -0.06 8.02 3.48
C LYS A 152 -1.03 8.61 4.51
N ALA A 153 -1.02 8.15 5.76
CA ALA A 153 -1.85 8.73 6.82
C ALA A 153 -1.40 10.14 7.24
N MET A 154 -0.17 10.55 6.91
CA MET A 154 0.36 11.89 7.19
C MET A 154 -0.08 12.95 6.15
N GLY A 155 -0.69 12.53 5.03
CA GLY A 155 -1.19 13.42 3.98
C GLY A 155 -0.98 12.86 2.57
N ASN A 156 -1.24 13.69 1.56
CA ASN A 156 -1.22 13.29 0.14
C ASN A 156 0.19 13.21 -0.48
N GLY A 157 1.24 13.04 0.33
CA GLY A 157 2.63 13.02 -0.15
C GLY A 157 3.10 11.65 -0.66
N PHE A 158 2.55 10.56 -0.11
CA PHE A 158 2.96 9.20 -0.47
C PHE A 158 1.81 8.38 -1.05
N GLY A 159 2.08 7.71 -2.16
CA GLY A 159 1.14 6.88 -2.90
C GLY A 159 1.79 5.62 -3.45
N MET A 160 0.95 4.64 -3.78
CA MET A 160 1.37 3.43 -4.49
C MET A 160 0.51 3.30 -5.74
N ILE A 161 1.16 3.12 -6.89
CA ILE A 161 0.53 2.99 -8.21
C ILE A 161 0.83 1.58 -8.71
N PRO A 162 -0.18 0.73 -8.96
CA PRO A 162 0.05 -0.61 -9.47
C PRO A 162 0.53 -0.58 -10.93
N VAL A 163 1.65 -1.24 -11.20
CA VAL A 163 2.21 -1.45 -12.56
C VAL A 163 2.53 -2.93 -12.74
N GLY A 164 2.33 -3.50 -13.92
CA GLY A 164 2.28 -4.95 -14.27
C GLY A 164 3.04 -5.97 -13.41
N GLY A 165 2.55 -6.18 -12.19
CA GLY A 165 3.01 -7.19 -11.22
C GLY A 165 3.74 -6.62 -10.00
N SER A 166 4.04 -5.33 -10.00
CA SER A 166 4.71 -4.60 -8.91
C SER A 166 4.01 -3.26 -8.62
N TYR A 167 4.72 -2.35 -7.94
CA TYR A 167 4.24 -1.03 -7.59
C TYR A 167 5.28 0.05 -7.89
N LEU A 168 4.81 1.19 -8.39
CA LEU A 168 5.52 2.46 -8.31
C LEU A 168 5.13 3.17 -7.01
N VAL A 169 6.12 3.71 -6.31
CA VAL A 169 5.95 4.55 -5.13
C VAL A 169 6.00 6.00 -5.59
N GLN A 170 4.94 6.74 -5.29
CA GLN A 170 4.84 8.17 -5.49
C GLN A 170 5.21 8.87 -4.19
N SER A 171 6.15 9.81 -4.23
CA SER A 171 6.63 10.56 -3.05
C SER A 171 6.41 12.08 -3.15
N VAL A 172 5.83 12.54 -4.25
CA VAL A 172 5.48 13.95 -4.49
C VAL A 172 4.00 14.00 -4.84
N PRO A 173 3.22 14.94 -4.27
CA PRO A 173 1.84 15.15 -4.68
C PRO A 173 1.80 15.48 -6.17
N ALA A 174 1.21 14.60 -6.96
CA ALA A 174 0.88 14.84 -8.36
C ALA A 174 -0.50 14.26 -8.63
N GLU A 175 -1.35 14.99 -9.35
CA GLU A 175 -2.70 14.58 -9.69
C GLU A 175 -2.70 13.57 -10.85
N LEU A 176 -2.27 12.35 -10.56
CA LEU A 176 -2.28 11.25 -11.52
C LEU A 176 -3.66 10.59 -11.56
N ASN A 177 -4.42 10.88 -12.62
CA ASN A 177 -5.68 10.19 -12.91
C ASN A 177 -5.43 8.77 -13.50
N MET A 178 -6.54 8.09 -13.84
CA MET A 178 -6.49 6.74 -14.43
C MET A 178 -5.71 6.71 -15.75
N ASP A 179 -5.78 7.76 -16.57
CA ASP A 179 -5.11 7.81 -17.86
C ASP A 179 -3.59 7.78 -17.71
N HIS A 180 -3.06 8.56 -16.77
CA HIS A 180 -1.64 8.51 -16.42
C HIS A 180 -1.24 7.11 -15.95
N THR A 181 -2.05 6.49 -15.09
CA THR A 181 -1.77 5.16 -14.55
C THR A 181 -1.66 4.10 -15.66
N VAL A 182 -2.55 4.14 -16.66
CA VAL A 182 -2.50 3.21 -17.80
C VAL A 182 -1.28 3.47 -18.68
N VAL A 183 -0.88 4.74 -18.87
CA VAL A 183 0.35 5.07 -19.61
C VAL A 183 1.60 4.62 -18.85
N LEU A 184 1.66 4.78 -17.52
CA LEU A 184 2.74 4.25 -16.68
C LEU A 184 2.85 2.71 -16.80
N GLN A 185 1.71 2.01 -16.83
CA GLN A 185 1.66 0.56 -17.03
C GLN A 185 2.17 0.14 -18.41
N LEU A 186 1.85 0.91 -19.45
CA LEU A 186 2.35 0.66 -20.80
C LEU A 186 3.87 0.83 -20.89
N ALA A 187 4.41 1.82 -20.17
CA ALA A 187 5.83 2.14 -20.14
C ALA A 187 6.67 1.10 -19.39
N GLU A 188 6.10 0.36 -18.44
CA GLU A 188 6.81 -0.49 -17.47
C GLU A 188 7.86 -1.41 -18.12
N LYS A 189 7.56 -1.98 -19.28
CA LYS A 189 8.48 -2.94 -19.94
C LYS A 189 9.64 -2.28 -20.69
N LYS A 190 9.45 -1.08 -21.23
CA LYS A 190 10.43 -0.41 -22.10
C LYS A 190 11.14 0.76 -21.41
N GLY A 191 10.56 1.30 -20.34
CA GLY A 191 10.98 2.54 -19.70
C GLY A 191 10.51 3.80 -20.42
N TYR A 192 9.91 3.70 -21.61
CA TYR A 192 9.39 4.83 -22.37
C TYR A 192 8.08 4.46 -23.08
N VAL A 193 7.38 5.48 -23.57
CA VAL A 193 6.18 5.35 -24.41
C VAL A 193 6.26 6.30 -25.60
N THR A 194 5.52 5.99 -26.65
CA THR A 194 5.35 6.88 -27.80
C THR A 194 3.88 7.20 -28.05
N VAL A 195 3.63 8.28 -28.81
CA VAL A 195 2.26 8.67 -29.16
C VAL A 195 1.58 7.57 -29.96
N SER A 196 2.28 6.96 -30.94
CA SER A 196 1.68 5.91 -31.76
C SER A 196 1.40 4.65 -30.94
N GLU A 197 2.28 4.27 -30.01
CA GLU A 197 2.08 3.12 -29.12
C GLU A 197 0.85 3.29 -28.23
N ILE A 198 0.70 4.44 -27.58
CA ILE A 198 -0.46 4.72 -26.71
C ILE A 198 -1.76 4.67 -27.53
N ARG A 199 -1.78 5.31 -28.69
CA ARG A 199 -2.97 5.31 -29.57
C ARG A 199 -3.33 3.92 -30.06
N ASN A 200 -2.34 3.12 -30.45
CA ASN A 200 -2.56 1.78 -30.98
C ASN A 200 -3.02 0.79 -29.91
N SER A 201 -2.41 0.85 -28.72
CA SER A 201 -2.69 -0.04 -27.59
C SER A 201 -3.98 0.34 -26.86
N LEU A 202 -4.22 1.63 -26.61
CA LEU A 202 -5.37 2.11 -25.81
C LEU A 202 -6.54 2.60 -26.66
N LYS A 203 -6.39 2.67 -28.00
CA LYS A 203 -7.40 3.23 -28.93
C LYS A 203 -7.79 4.67 -28.60
N TRP A 204 -6.83 5.46 -28.11
CA TRP A 204 -7.06 6.85 -27.76
C TRP A 204 -6.87 7.80 -28.94
N GLU A 205 -7.56 8.94 -28.85
CA GLU A 205 -7.33 10.07 -29.74
C GLU A 205 -5.98 10.74 -29.46
N ARG A 206 -5.46 11.44 -30.47
CA ARG A 206 -4.16 12.10 -30.38
C ARG A 206 -4.14 13.17 -29.29
N GLU A 207 -5.19 13.99 -29.20
CA GLU A 207 -5.28 15.08 -28.21
C GLU A 207 -5.23 14.55 -26.77
N ARG A 208 -6.01 13.51 -26.47
CA ARG A 208 -5.97 12.83 -25.16
C ARG A 208 -4.59 12.30 -24.83
N THR A 209 -3.92 11.68 -25.81
CA THR A 209 -2.56 11.15 -25.65
C THR A 209 -1.56 12.28 -25.36
N CYS A 210 -1.60 13.36 -26.13
CA CYS A 210 -0.74 14.52 -25.93
C CYS A 210 -0.98 15.18 -24.57
N HIS A 211 -2.23 15.33 -24.13
CA HIS A 211 -2.54 15.90 -22.81
C HIS A 211 -1.90 15.11 -21.66
N VAL A 212 -1.95 13.78 -21.71
CA VAL A 212 -1.33 12.92 -20.68
C VAL A 212 0.18 13.05 -20.70
N LEU A 213 0.79 13.01 -21.90
CA LEU A 213 2.24 13.14 -22.05
C LEU A 213 2.75 14.52 -21.61
N ASP A 214 2.05 15.59 -21.99
CA ASP A 214 2.37 16.95 -21.58
C ASP A 214 2.27 17.12 -20.06
N HIS A 215 1.29 16.45 -19.42
CA HIS A 215 1.20 16.44 -17.96
C HIS A 215 2.38 15.70 -17.33
N LEU A 216 2.78 14.53 -17.84
CA LEU A 216 3.96 13.81 -17.35
C LEU A 216 5.25 14.62 -17.50
N LEU A 217 5.40 15.37 -18.60
CA LEU A 217 6.54 16.29 -18.79
C LEU A 217 6.51 17.46 -17.79
N LYS A 218 5.35 18.09 -17.59
CA LYS A 218 5.18 19.22 -16.65
C LYS A 218 5.47 18.84 -15.21
N GLU A 219 5.05 17.65 -14.80
CA GLU A 219 5.32 17.09 -13.47
C GLU A 219 6.76 16.56 -13.32
N GLY A 220 7.58 16.60 -14.37
CA GLY A 220 8.96 16.10 -14.35
C GLY A 220 9.07 14.57 -14.24
N LEU A 221 7.98 13.85 -14.55
CA LEU A 221 7.90 12.39 -14.50
C LEU A 221 8.41 11.74 -15.79
N ALA A 222 8.49 12.50 -16.88
CA ALA A 222 8.99 12.04 -18.16
C ALA A 222 9.99 13.02 -18.78
N TRP A 223 10.89 12.50 -19.61
CA TRP A 223 11.80 13.24 -20.47
C TRP A 223 11.45 12.99 -21.94
N LEU A 224 11.56 14.03 -22.76
CA LEU A 224 11.31 13.94 -24.20
C LEU A 224 12.62 13.69 -24.95
N ASP A 225 12.68 12.58 -25.68
CA ASP A 225 13.74 12.27 -26.63
C ASP A 225 13.22 12.44 -28.07
N THR A 226 13.72 13.46 -28.76
CA THR A 226 13.41 13.75 -30.16
C THR A 226 14.43 13.16 -31.15
N GLN A 227 15.46 12.47 -30.65
CA GLN A 227 16.54 11.89 -31.45
C GLN A 227 16.31 10.40 -31.75
N ALA A 228 15.26 9.81 -31.19
CA ALA A 228 14.85 8.45 -31.49
C ALA A 228 14.51 8.26 -32.99
N PRO A 229 14.84 7.09 -33.58
CA PRO A 229 14.85 6.90 -35.03
C PRO A 229 13.47 6.85 -35.70
N GLU A 230 12.41 6.47 -34.98
CA GLU A 230 11.07 6.32 -35.53
C GLU A 230 10.16 7.52 -35.21
N GLU A 231 9.95 7.77 -33.93
CA GLU A 231 9.15 8.89 -33.42
C GLU A 231 9.68 9.33 -32.05
N ALA A 232 9.29 10.52 -31.61
CA ALA A 232 9.69 11.04 -30.32
C ALA A 232 9.25 10.11 -29.17
N GLN A 233 10.19 9.82 -28.28
CA GLN A 233 10.01 8.92 -27.14
C GLN A 233 9.88 9.72 -25.85
N TYR A 234 8.95 9.30 -25.00
CA TYR A 234 8.72 9.88 -23.68
C TYR A 234 9.24 8.90 -22.64
N TRP A 235 10.44 9.15 -22.13
CA TRP A 235 11.17 8.29 -21.20
C TRP A 235 10.75 8.58 -19.77
N LEU A 236 10.51 7.54 -18.97
CA LEU A 236 10.18 7.65 -17.55
C LEU A 236 11.39 7.21 -16.74
N PRO A 237 12.13 8.15 -16.12
CA PRO A 237 13.36 7.81 -15.40
C PRO A 237 13.12 6.80 -14.26
N ALA A 238 11.93 6.84 -13.65
CA ALA A 238 11.50 5.91 -12.61
C ALA A 238 11.48 4.44 -13.04
N LEU A 239 11.38 4.16 -14.34
CA LEU A 239 11.33 2.81 -14.92
C LEU A 239 12.66 2.43 -15.59
N PHE A 240 13.64 3.33 -15.59
CA PHE A 240 14.90 3.14 -16.28
C PHE A 240 15.96 2.56 -15.36
N SER A 241 16.26 1.27 -15.57
CA SER A 241 17.16 0.49 -14.72
C SER A 241 18.64 0.95 -14.77
N GLU A 242 19.11 1.65 -15.80
CA GLU A 242 20.53 2.06 -15.84
C GLU A 242 20.85 3.32 -15.02
N LEU A 243 19.84 4.10 -14.60
CA LEU A 243 19.98 5.17 -13.60
C LEU A 243 20.18 4.64 -12.16
N LEU A 244 20.11 3.31 -11.97
CA LEU A 244 20.35 2.63 -10.69
C LEU A 244 21.80 2.76 -10.18
N SER A 245 22.74 3.16 -11.03
CA SER A 245 24.18 2.99 -10.79
C SER A 245 24.95 4.22 -10.30
N GLN A 246 24.42 5.44 -10.47
CA GLN A 246 25.14 6.65 -10.05
C GLN A 246 24.64 7.13 -8.70
N ASP A 247 25.40 6.84 -7.65
CA ASP A 247 25.22 7.46 -6.34
C ASP A 247 25.34 8.98 -6.47
N VAL A 248 24.42 9.72 -5.87
CA VAL A 248 24.65 11.16 -5.60
C VAL A 248 25.72 11.18 -4.51
N THR A 249 26.91 11.69 -4.84
CA THR A 249 27.89 11.96 -3.78
C THR A 249 27.33 13.07 -2.87
N PRO A 250 27.59 13.05 -1.56
CA PRO A 250 27.12 14.11 -0.64
C PRO A 250 27.51 15.54 -1.09
N GLU A 251 28.56 15.64 -1.91
CA GLU A 251 29.06 16.86 -2.53
C GLU A 251 28.13 17.40 -3.62
N GLU A 252 27.52 16.55 -4.44
CA GLU A 252 26.54 16.94 -5.46
C GLU A 252 25.24 17.45 -4.84
N ALA A 253 24.78 16.85 -3.74
CA ALA A 253 23.59 17.28 -3.01
C ALA A 253 23.75 18.70 -2.41
N SER A 254 24.98 19.09 -2.05
CA SER A 254 25.30 20.39 -1.46
C SER A 254 25.43 21.51 -2.50
N GLN A 255 25.64 21.16 -3.77
CA GLN A 255 25.78 22.11 -4.89
C GLN A 255 24.45 22.34 -5.64
N MET A 256 23.41 21.56 -5.34
CA MET A 256 22.13 21.56 -6.07
C MET A 256 21.00 22.33 -5.38
N THR A 257 21.24 22.96 -4.22
CA THR A 257 20.32 23.97 -3.66
C THR A 257 20.76 25.36 -4.08
N PRO A 258 19.85 26.22 -4.61
CA PRO A 258 20.15 27.63 -4.82
C PRO A 258 20.37 28.37 -3.50
#